data_AF-A0AAV1R857-F1
#
_entry.id   AF-A0AAV1R857-F1
#
_cell.length_a   1.000
_cell.length_b   1.000
_cell.length_c   1.000
_cell.angle_alpha   90.00
_cell.angle_beta   90.00
_cell.angle_gamma   90.00
#
_symmetry.space_group_name_H-M   'P 1'
#
loop_
_entity.id
_entity.type
_entity.pdbx_description
1 polymer ?
#
loop_
_entity_poly.entity_id
_entity_poly.type
_entity_poly.pdbx_seq_one_letter_code
_entity_poly.pdbx_strand_id
1 'polypeptide(L)' 'MTAPVIPPSALKYGETDLQVGYDKQGLPIGLQLIGRPWGEATILRLAAAVEELCTKSKKQPASFYDVLKAR' A
#
# COMPACT_ATOMS: atom_id res chain seq x y z
N MET A 1 -9.53 11.74 -8.32
CA MET A 1 -9.03 10.77 -7.34
C MET A 1 -10.02 10.73 -6.19
N THR A 2 -10.82 9.67 -6.09
CA THR A 2 -11.73 9.47 -4.95
C THR A 2 -10.95 8.68 -3.91
N ALA A 3 -10.72 9.28 -2.73
CA ALA A 3 -10.22 8.53 -1.59
C ALA A 3 -11.25 7.46 -1.17
N PRO A 4 -10.82 6.25 -0.79
CA PRO A 4 -11.76 5.24 -0.32
C PRO A 4 -12.53 5.73 0.90
N VAL A 5 -13.84 5.50 0.93
CA VAL A 5 -14.70 5.86 2.07
C VAL A 5 -14.40 4.89 3.21
N ILE A 6 -13.68 5.38 4.23
CA ILE A 6 -13.39 4.61 5.44
C ILE A 6 -14.63 4.65 6.35
N PRO A 7 -15.28 3.52 6.65
CA PRO A 7 -16.39 3.52 7.59
C PRO A 7 -15.87 3.84 9.01
N PRO A 8 -16.62 4.57 9.87
CA PRO A 8 -16.18 4.90 11.24
C PRO A 8 -15.85 3.67 12.10
N SER A 9 -16.44 2.51 11.78
CA SER A 9 -16.13 1.23 12.41
C SER A 9 -14.71 0.74 12.14
N ALA A 10 -14.05 1.23 11.09
CA ALA A 10 -12.66 0.92 10.77
C ALA A 10 -11.66 1.46 11.80
N LEU A 11 -12.02 2.52 12.55
CA LEU A 11 -11.19 3.06 13.63
C LEU A 11 -10.93 2.05 14.77
N LYS A 12 -11.70 0.97 14.83
CA LYS A 12 -11.54 -0.12 15.80
C LYS A 12 -10.62 -1.23 15.33
N TYR A 13 -10.14 -1.15 14.08
CA TYR A 13 -9.39 -2.19 13.41
C TYR A 13 -8.00 -1.68 13.04
N GLY A 14 -7.03 -2.59 12.94
CA GLY A 14 -5.78 -2.27 12.26
C GLY A 14 -6.04 -2.10 10.76
N GLU A 15 -5.35 -1.14 10.14
CA GLU A 15 -5.36 -0.94 8.70
C GLU A 15 -3.95 -0.76 8.14
N THR A 16 -3.76 -1.13 6.88
CA THR A 16 -2.55 -0.79 6.11
C THR A 16 -2.93 -0.57 4.66
N ASP A 17 -2.29 0.39 4.01
CA ASP A 17 -2.33 0.58 2.56
C ASP A 17 -1.04 0.08 1.92
N LEU A 18 -1.17 -0.40 0.68
CA LEU A 18 -0.06 -0.92 -0.11
C LEU A 18 -0.31 -0.68 -1.61
N GLN A 19 0.77 -0.42 -2.35
CA GLN A 19 0.71 -0.28 -3.80
C GLN A 19 0.72 -1.66 -4.47
N VAL A 20 -0.29 -1.93 -5.29
CA VAL A 20 -0.44 -3.23 -5.97
C VAL A 20 -0.18 -3.18 -7.47
N GLY A 21 -0.12 -1.98 -8.06
CA GLY A 21 0.11 -1.84 -9.49
C GLY A 21 -0.06 -0.41 -9.99
N TYR A 22 -0.23 -0.27 -11.29
CA TYR A 22 -0.42 1.00 -11.98
C TYR A 22 -1.55 0.86 -13.01
N ASP A 23 -2.34 1.92 -13.20
CA ASP A 23 -3.31 1.99 -14.30
C ASP A 23 -2.56 2.10 -15.66
N LYS A 24 -3.29 1.95 -16.76
CA LYS A 24 -2.86 2.21 -18.15
C LYS A 24 -2.24 3.60 -18.31
N GLN A 25 -2.64 4.58 -17.51
CA GLN A 25 -2.08 5.94 -17.50
C GLN A 25 -0.81 6.07 -16.65
N GLY A 26 -0.36 5.00 -15.98
CA GLY A 26 0.82 5.01 -15.12
C GLY A 26 0.60 5.63 -13.74
N LEU A 27 -0.65 5.76 -13.29
CA LEU A 27 -0.99 6.19 -11.93
C LEU A 27 -0.96 4.98 -10.98
N PRO A 28 -0.35 5.09 -9.78
CA PRO A 28 -0.32 3.98 -8.84
C PRO A 28 -1.71 3.60 -8.33
N ILE A 29 -1.94 2.29 -8.20
CA ILE A 29 -3.15 1.70 -7.65
C ILE A 29 -2.84 1.22 -6.22
N GLY A 30 -3.62 1.72 -5.26
CA GLY A 30 -3.55 1.30 -3.86
C GLY A 30 -4.55 0.20 -3.53
N LEU A 31 -4.17 -0.67 -2.61
CA LEU A 31 -5.02 -1.64 -1.94
C LEU A 31 -5.00 -1.33 -0.43
N GLN A 32 -6.17 -1.37 0.21
CA GLN A 32 -6.28 -1.19 1.65
C GLN A 32 -6.74 -2.50 2.29
N LEU A 33 -6.01 -2.94 3.32
CA LEU A 33 -6.36 -4.10 4.13
C LEU A 33 -6.84 -3.63 5.49
N ILE A 34 -8.02 -4.09 5.89
CA ILE A 34 -8.60 -3.83 7.21
C ILE A 34 -8.70 -5.18 7.92
N GLY A 35 -8.03 -5.32 9.05
CA GLY A 35 -8.04 -6.55 9.83
C GLY A 35 -9.04 -6.52 10.98
N ARG A 36 -8.91 -7.51 11.88
CA ARG A 36 -9.65 -7.53 13.14
C ARG A 36 -8.94 -6.65 14.18
N PRO A 37 -9.62 -6.27 15.28
CA PRO A 37 -8.97 -5.54 16.36
C PRO A 37 -7.81 -6.39 16.90
N TRP A 38 -6.66 -5.76 17.19
CA TRP A 38 -5.45 -6.43 17.67
C TRP A 38 -4.85 -7.46 16.69
N GLY A 39 -5.19 -7.32 15.40
CA GLY A 39 -4.80 -8.23 14.32
C GLY A 39 -3.62 -7.74 13.47
N GLU A 40 -2.87 -6.71 13.89
CA GLU A 40 -1.85 -6.08 13.05
C GLU A 40 -0.84 -7.07 12.47
N ALA A 41 -0.41 -8.07 13.24
CA ALA A 41 0.53 -9.09 12.77
C ALA A 41 0.00 -9.87 11.55
N THR A 42 -1.30 -10.18 11.52
CA THR A 42 -1.93 -10.86 10.38
C THR A 42 -2.02 -9.94 9.17
N ILE A 43 -2.36 -8.67 9.40
CA ILE A 43 -2.47 -7.66 8.34
C ILE A 43 -1.11 -7.44 7.68
N LEU A 44 -0.06 -7.27 8.48
CA LEU A 44 1.31 -7.05 7.97
C LEU A 44 1.87 -8.28 7.25
N ARG A 45 1.57 -9.50 7.73
CA ARG A 45 1.95 -10.74 7.03
C ARG A 45 1.26 -10.85 5.67
N LEU A 46 -0.02 -10.49 5.60
CA LEU A 46 -0.75 -10.45 4.34
C LEU A 46 -0.19 -9.36 3.41
N ALA A 47 0.09 -8.16 3.94
CA ALA A 47 0.67 -7.06 3.17
C ALA A 47 2.02 -7.45 2.57
N ALA A 48 2.89 -8.11 3.34
CA ALA A 48 4.18 -8.61 2.85
C ALA A 48 4.02 -9.64 1.73
N ALA A 49 3.08 -10.59 1.88
CA ALA A 49 2.80 -11.57 0.84
C ALA A 49 2.25 -10.92 -0.44
N VAL A 50 1.38 -9.92 -0.32
CA VAL A 50 0.87 -9.17 -1.47
C VAL A 50 1.98 -8.35 -2.12
N GLU A 51 2.86 -7.72 -1.34
CA GLU A 51 3.99 -6.96 -1.87
C GLU A 51 4.96 -7.84 -2.68
N GLU A 52 5.23 -9.06 -2.22
CA GLU A 52 6.06 -10.03 -2.95
C GLU A 52 5.45 -10.35 -4.32
N LEU A 53 4.13 -10.56 -4.38
CA LEU A 53 3.41 -10.80 -5.63
C LEU A 53 3.42 -9.58 -6.57
N CYS A 54 3.38 -8.37 -6.01
CA CYS A 54 3.33 -7.10 -6.75
C CYS A 54 4.70 -6.49 -7.07
N THR A 55 5.82 -7.14 -6.69
CA THR A 55 7.19 -6.61 -6.83
C THR A 55 7.54 -6.19 -8.25
N LYS A 56 7.06 -6.91 -9.27
CA LYS A 56 7.33 -6.60 -10.69
C LYS A 56 6.71 -5.29 -11.17
N SER A 57 5.73 -4.77 -10.44
CA SER A 57 4.99 -3.58 -10.84
C SER A 57 5.57 -2.29 -10.29
N LYS A 58 6.54 -2.32 -9.36
CA LYS A 58 7.13 -1.10 -8.76
C LYS A 58 7.84 -0.27 -9.84
N LYS A 59 7.28 0.92 -10.14
CA LYS A 59 7.89 1.91 -11.02
C LYS A 59 8.44 3.06 -10.20
N GLN A 60 9.58 3.59 -10.62
CA GLN A 60 10.12 4.82 -10.02
C GLN A 60 9.23 6.00 -10.44
N PRO A 61 8.85 6.88 -9.50
CA PRO A 61 8.07 8.07 -9.83
C PRO A 61 8.89 9.06 -10.66
N ALA A 62 8.19 9.97 -11.36
CA ALA A 62 8.81 10.98 -12.22
C ALA A 62 9.78 11.91 -11.46
N SER A 63 9.54 12.13 -10.16
CA SER A 63 10.45 12.84 -9.26
C SER A 63 10.91 11.89 -8.17
N PHE A 64 12.18 11.50 -8.23
CA PHE A 64 12.83 10.61 -7.26
C PHE A 64 14.22 11.15 -6.94
N TYR A 65 14.54 11.23 -5.65
CA TYR A 65 15.82 11.73 -5.16
C TYR A 65 16.49 10.62 -4.36
N ASP A 66 17.66 10.16 -4.82
CA ASP A 66 18.47 9.18 -4.10
C ASP A 66 19.30 9.91 -3.03
N VAL A 67 18.83 9.87 -1.78
CA VAL A 67 19.49 10.52 -0.64
C VAL A 67 20.77 9.80 -0.20
N LEU A 68 20.97 8.55 -0.60
CA LEU A 68 22.11 7.73 -0.18
C LEU A 68 23.30 7.85 -1.15
N LYS A 69 23.05 8.18 -2.42
CA LYS A 69 24.09 8.52 -3.42
C LYS A 69 24.56 9.97 -3.38
N ALA A 70 23.95 10.81 -2.55
CA ALA A 70 24.31 12.22 -2.43
C ALA A 70 25.61 12.47 -1.61
N ARG A 71 26.52 11.50 -1.55
CA ARG A 71 27.83 11.59 -0.87
C ARG A 71 28.96 11.24 -1.81
#